data_AF-A0A942P9S6-F1
#
_entry.id   AF-A0A942P9S6-F1
#
_cell.length_a   1.000
_cell.length_b   1.000
_cell.length_c   1.000
_cell.angle_alpha   90.00
_cell.angle_beta   90.00
_cell.angle_gamma   90.00
#
_symmetry.space_group_name_H-M   'P 1'
#
loop_
_entity.id
_entity.type
_entity.pdbx_description
1 polymer ?
#
loop_
_entity_poly.entity_id
_entity_poly.type
_entity_poly.pdbx_seq_one_letter_code
_entity_poly.pdbx_strand_id
1 'polypeptide(L)'
;MNQQSLRQKLDYIPFVILVISALILIIKVIANKNGLLWKHYLGFIGIIFIMLAFFRNHKTGVITIGLVLLLGLFGLLSFSATITITTFNIGKPEFSIPIFYGQSIYLLWISIHLVISGRYYFGIGTKKYWQDFITQKDE
;
A
#
# COMPACT_ATOMS: atom_id res chain seq x y z
N MET A 1 22.30 18.25 -7.59
CA MET A 1 21.63 17.17 -6.84
C MET A 1 21.76 15.88 -7.64
N ASN A 2 22.28 14.80 -7.05
CA ASN A 2 22.52 13.55 -7.78
C ASN A 2 21.17 12.92 -8.19
N GLN A 3 21.00 12.46 -9.43
CA GLN A 3 19.71 11.94 -9.93
C GLN A 3 19.20 10.76 -9.08
N GLN A 4 20.11 9.98 -8.51
CA GLN A 4 19.77 8.85 -7.64
C GLN A 4 19.12 9.30 -6.31
N SER A 5 19.61 10.37 -5.69
CA SER A 5 19.06 10.85 -4.43
C SER A 5 17.69 11.51 -4.60
N LEU A 6 17.44 12.14 -5.75
CA LEU A 6 16.10 12.62 -6.10
C LEU A 6 15.11 11.46 -6.22
N ARG A 7 15.47 10.39 -6.93
CA ARG A 7 14.60 9.21 -7.09
C ARG A 7 14.27 8.54 -5.76
N GLN A 8 15.24 8.44 -4.85
CA GLN A 8 15.00 7.92 -3.50
C GLN A 8 14.00 8.78 -2.72
N LYS A 9 14.09 10.11 -2.82
CA LYS A 9 13.12 11.01 -2.19
C LYS A 9 11.72 10.86 -2.77
N LEU A 10 11.60 10.63 -4.08
CA LEU A 10 10.30 10.42 -4.73
C LEU A 10 9.59 9.15 -4.24
N ASP A 11 10.31 8.12 -3.80
CA ASP A 11 9.69 6.89 -3.29
C ASP A 11 8.94 7.07 -1.96
N TYR A 12 9.10 8.21 -1.29
CA TYR A 12 8.30 8.56 -0.13
C TYR A 12 6.91 9.09 -0.51
N ILE A 13 6.67 9.46 -1.77
CA ILE A 13 5.38 9.99 -2.24
C ILE A 13 4.24 9.02 -1.92
N PRO A 14 4.32 7.72 -2.25
CA PRO A 14 3.26 6.77 -1.89
C PRO A 14 3.00 6.70 -0.38
N PHE A 15 4.03 6.79 0.45
CA PHE A 15 3.86 6.83 1.91
C PHE A 15 3.15 8.11 2.37
N VAL A 16 3.54 9.27 1.84
CA VAL A 16 2.90 10.56 2.14
C VAL A 16 1.42 10.53 1.76
N ILE A 17 1.07 9.95 0.60
CA ILE A 17 -0.32 9.78 0.16
C ILE A 17 -1.11 8.94 1.19
N LEU A 18 -0.53 7.86 1.71
CA LEU A 18 -1.18 7.03 2.73
C LEU A 18 -1.38 7.79 4.04
N VAL A 19 -0.40 8.56 4.49
CA VAL A 19 -0.50 9.39 5.71
C VAL A 19 -1.58 10.45 5.56
N ILE A 20 -1.61 11.18 4.44
CA ILE A 20 -2.65 12.17 4.15
C ILE A 20 -4.03 11.51 4.13
N SER A 21 -4.15 10.35 3.50
CA SER A 21 -5.41 9.60 3.43
C SER A 21 -5.89 9.18 4.82
N ALA A 22 -4.97 8.71 5.68
CA ALA A 22 -5.25 8.38 7.06
C ALA A 22 -5.70 9.60 7.89
N LEU A 23 -5.09 10.76 7.69
CA LEU A 23 -5.52 12.00 8.35
C LEU A 23 -6.93 12.42 7.90
N ILE A 24 -7.21 12.36 6.59
CA ILE A 24 -8.55 12.65 6.05
C ILE A 24 -9.59 11.67 6.62
N LEU A 25 -9.25 10.39 6.78
CA LEU A 25 -10.10 9.39 7.41
C LEU A 25 -10.45 9.78 8.85
N ILE A 26 -9.45 10.13 9.67
CA ILE A 26 -9.67 10.57 11.06
C ILE A 26 -10.60 11.78 11.11
N ILE A 27 -10.34 12.80 10.28
CA ILE A 27 -11.18 14.01 10.21
C ILE A 27 -12.63 13.66 9.86
N LYS A 28 -12.85 12.81 8.85
CA LYS A 28 -14.19 12.40 8.43
C LYS A 28 -14.93 11.59 9.49
N VAL A 29 -14.23 10.71 10.20
CA VAL A 29 -14.77 9.90 11.30
C VAL A 29 -15.26 10.81 12.43
N ILE A 30 -14.45 11.80 12.81
CA ILE A 30 -14.82 12.79 13.84
C ILE A 30 -16.00 13.65 13.38
N ALA A 31 -15.95 14.17 12.15
CA ALA A 31 -16.98 15.08 11.63
C ALA A 31 -18.36 14.41 11.48
N ASN A 32 -18.40 13.18 10.98
CA ASN A 32 -19.66 12.47 10.71
C ASN A 32 -20.15 11.62 11.89
N LYS A 33 -19.42 11.59 13.02
CA LYS A 33 -19.66 10.68 14.15
C LYS A 33 -19.73 9.20 13.74
N ASN A 34 -19.06 8.86 12.64
CA ASN A 34 -18.97 7.48 12.17
C ASN A 34 -17.93 6.73 13.00
N GLY A 35 -18.20 5.48 13.35
CA GLY A 35 -17.21 4.63 14.02
C GLY A 35 -16.07 4.21 13.09
N LEU A 36 -14.89 3.97 13.67
CA LEU A 36 -13.81 3.28 12.96
C LEU A 36 -14.11 1.78 12.91
N LEU A 37 -13.93 1.17 11.74
CA LEU A 37 -13.98 -0.28 11.56
C LEU A 37 -12.62 -0.89 11.86
N TRP A 38 -12.58 -2.18 12.21
CA TRP A 38 -11.33 -2.93 12.50
C TRP A 38 -10.27 -2.78 11.39
N LYS A 39 -10.71 -2.69 10.13
CA LYS A 39 -9.85 -2.49 8.95
C LYS A 39 -9.09 -1.15 8.96
N HIS A 40 -9.65 -0.11 9.59
CA HIS A 40 -9.00 1.18 9.74
C HIS A 40 -7.87 1.11 10.77
N TYR A 41 -8.09 0.40 11.88
CA TYR A 41 -7.05 0.15 12.89
C TYR A 41 -5.85 -0.59 12.29
N LEU A 42 -6.11 -1.62 11.47
CA LEU A 42 -5.04 -2.31 10.73
C LEU A 42 -4.33 -1.39 9.74
N GLY A 43 -5.06 -0.46 9.10
CA GLY A 43 -4.46 0.58 8.26
C GLY A 43 -3.47 1.45 9.05
N PHE A 44 -3.87 1.96 10.22
CA PHE A 44 -2.98 2.77 11.07
C PHE A 44 -1.76 1.99 11.55
N ILE A 45 -1.95 0.74 11.98
CA ILE A 45 -0.84 -0.16 12.32
C ILE A 45 0.09 -0.36 11.11
N GLY A 46 -0.47 -0.52 9.91
CA GLY A 46 0.28 -0.61 8.66
C GLY A 46 1.17 0.61 8.39
N ILE A 47 0.70 1.83 8.69
CA ILE A 47 1.51 3.06 8.57
C ILE A 47 2.70 3.02 9.53
N ILE A 48 2.50 2.58 10.77
CA ILE A 48 3.59 2.44 11.76
C ILE A 48 4.62 1.42 11.25
N PHE A 49 4.18 0.27 10.74
CA PHE A 49 5.07 -0.73 10.15
C PHE A 49 5.86 -0.20 8.95
N ILE A 50 5.23 0.58 8.07
CA ILE A 50 5.92 1.23 6.95
C ILE A 50 7.01 2.18 7.48
N MET A 51 6.68 3.00 8.48
CA MET A 51 7.62 3.94 9.07
C MET A 51 8.84 3.21 9.67
N LEU A 52 8.61 2.15 10.45
CA LEU A 52 9.67 1.30 11.01
C LEU A 52 10.51 0.63 9.91
N ALA A 53 9.88 0.19 8.82
CA ALA A 53 10.56 -0.41 7.70
C ALA A 53 11.49 0.59 6.99
N PHE A 54 11.07 1.86 6.82
CA PHE A 54 11.92 2.93 6.29
C PHE A 54 13.11 3.25 7.19
N PHE A 55 12.92 3.23 8.52
CA PHE A 55 14.02 3.42 9.47
C PHE A 55 15.09 2.33 9.34
N ARG A 56 14.70 1.09 9.08
CA ARG A 56 15.65 -0.01 8.88
C ARG A 56 16.35 0.07 7.53
N ASN A 57 15.58 0.18 6.45
CA ASN A 57 16.11 0.26 5.10
C ASN A 57 15.05 0.81 4.14
N HIS A 58 15.43 1.81 3.35
CA HIS A 58 14.58 2.41 2.31
C HIS A 58 13.91 1.37 1.39
N LYS A 59 14.66 0.34 0.96
CA LYS A 59 14.13 -0.74 0.10
C LYS A 59 13.00 -1.51 0.80
N THR A 60 13.19 -1.84 2.08
CA THR A 60 12.19 -2.55 2.88
C THR A 60 10.95 -1.68 3.06
N GLY A 61 11.11 -0.39 3.34
CA GLY A 61 9.99 0.56 3.42
C GLY A 61 9.14 0.58 2.16
N VAL A 62 9.77 0.68 0.99
CA VAL A 62 9.10 0.65 -0.33
C VAL A 62 8.33 -0.66 -0.55
N ILE A 63 8.92 -1.81 -0.21
CA ILE A 63 8.26 -3.11 -0.36
C ILE A 63 7.05 -3.20 0.59
N THR A 64 7.20 -2.76 1.83
CA THR A 64 6.12 -2.74 2.83
C THR A 64 4.95 -1.86 2.39
N ILE A 65 5.21 -0.71 1.74
CA ILE A 65 4.12 0.10 1.12
C ILE A 65 3.35 -0.76 0.12
N GLY A 66 4.05 -1.44 -0.80
CA GLY A 66 3.39 -2.29 -1.79
C GLY A 66 2.53 -3.38 -1.15
N LEU A 67 3.03 -4.04 -0.10
CA LEU A 67 2.26 -5.03 0.65
C LEU A 67 1.02 -4.41 1.31
N VAL A 68 1.15 -3.26 1.98
CA VAL A 68 0.00 -2.56 2.58
C VAL A 68 -1.02 -2.16 1.53
N LEU A 69 -0.58 -1.68 0.37
CA LEU A 69 -1.47 -1.33 -0.74
C LEU A 69 -2.20 -2.56 -1.31
N LEU A 70 -1.52 -3.71 -1.44
CA LEU A 70 -2.16 -4.96 -1.85
C LEU A 70 -3.19 -5.46 -0.82
N LEU A 71 -2.85 -5.43 0.47
CA LEU A 71 -3.79 -5.78 1.53
C LEU A 71 -5.03 -4.85 1.51
N GLY A 72 -4.83 -3.57 1.21
CA GLY A 72 -5.91 -2.61 1.06
C GLY A 72 -6.77 -2.83 -0.18
N LEU A 73 -6.16 -3.26 -1.29
CA LEU A 73 -6.87 -3.63 -2.51
C LEU A 73 -7.89 -4.74 -2.26
N PHE A 74 -7.49 -5.79 -1.52
CA PHE A 74 -8.38 -6.89 -1.12
C PHE A 74 -9.28 -6.55 0.08
N GLY A 75 -9.23 -5.32 0.57
CA GLY A 75 -10.09 -4.84 1.64
C GLY A 75 -9.77 -5.44 3.02
N LEU A 76 -8.54 -5.90 3.25
CA LEU A 76 -8.08 -6.31 4.59
C LEU A 76 -7.74 -5.10 5.48
N LEU A 77 -7.34 -3.99 4.85
CA LEU A 77 -7.17 -2.70 5.50
C LEU A 77 -7.84 -1.60 4.68
N SER A 78 -8.12 -0.45 5.30
CA SER A 78 -8.77 0.67 4.63
C SER A 78 -8.23 2.01 5.14
N PHE A 79 -7.97 2.93 4.22
CA PHE A 79 -7.64 4.34 4.49
C PHE A 79 -8.73 5.30 4.03
N SER A 80 -9.91 4.78 3.63
CA SER A 80 -11.07 5.57 3.22
C SER A 80 -12.21 5.44 4.24
N ALA A 81 -12.83 6.57 4.58
CA ALA A 81 -14.02 6.59 5.45
C ALA A 81 -15.26 5.99 4.76
N THR A 82 -15.30 6.06 3.43
CA THR A 82 -16.32 5.40 2.62
C THR A 82 -15.67 4.18 1.98
N ILE A 83 -15.97 2.99 2.49
CA ILE A 83 -15.51 1.74 1.91
C ILE A 83 -16.41 1.45 0.70
N THR A 84 -16.10 2.06 -0.43
CA THR A 84 -16.76 1.70 -1.69
C THR A 84 -16.12 0.42 -2.21
N ILE A 85 -16.71 -0.73 -1.83
CA ILE A 85 -16.36 -2.01 -2.42
C ILE A 85 -17.02 -2.07 -3.78
N THR A 86 -16.20 -2.11 -4.83
CA THR A 86 -16.72 -2.33 -6.18
C THR A 86 -16.75 -3.83 -6.42
N THR A 87 -17.92 -4.36 -6.77
CA THR A 87 -18.08 -5.74 -7.21
C THR A 87 -18.40 -5.76 -8.69
N PHE A 88 -17.54 -6.41 -9.47
CA PHE A 88 -17.84 -6.70 -10.87
C PHE A 88 -18.32 -8.14 -10.95
N ASN A 89 -19.60 -8.31 -11.27
CA ASN A 89 -20.23 -9.61 -11.40
C ASN A 89 -20.38 -9.95 -12.88
N ILE A 90 -19.98 -11.17 -13.28
CA ILE A 90 -20.40 -11.77 -14.55
C ILE A 90 -21.32 -12.95 -14.21
N GLY A 91 -22.46 -13.02 -14.90
CA GLY A 91 -23.44 -14.09 -14.74
C GLY A 91 -24.87 -13.58 -14.62
N LYS A 92 -25.84 -14.51 -14.68
CA LYS A 92 -27.24 -14.22 -14.32
C LYS A 92 -27.30 -13.84 -12.83
N PRO A 93 -28.28 -13.03 -12.38
CA PRO A 93 -28.39 -12.55 -11.00
C PRO A 93 -28.27 -13.65 -9.93
N GLU A 94 -28.70 -14.87 -10.26
CA GLU A 94 -28.72 -16.04 -9.37
C GLU A 94 -27.37 -16.77 -9.27
N PHE A 95 -26.43 -16.52 -10.20
CA PHE A 95 -25.10 -17.16 -10.27
C PHE A 95 -23.98 -16.15 -10.53
N SER A 96 -24.11 -14.94 -9.99
CA SER A 96 -23.07 -13.93 -10.14
C SER A 96 -21.81 -14.32 -9.37
N ILE A 97 -20.69 -14.49 -10.08
CA ILE A 97 -19.36 -14.66 -9.46
C ILE A 97 -18.67 -13.28 -9.46
N PRO A 98 -18.21 -12.78 -8.30
CA PRO A 98 -17.49 -11.52 -8.24
C PRO A 98 -16.07 -11.71 -8.80
N ILE A 99 -15.76 -11.01 -9.89
CA ILE A 99 -14.45 -11.01 -10.57
C ILE A 99 -13.46 -10.11 -9.84
N PHE A 100 -13.97 -9.05 -9.23
CA PHE A 100 -13.19 -8.13 -8.42
C PHE A 100 -13.98 -7.80 -7.17
N TYR A 101 -13.36 -8.03 -6.01
CA TYR A 101 -13.87 -7.63 -4.71
C TYR A 101 -12.79 -6.81 -4.03
N GLY A 102 -12.88 -5.49 -4.17
CA GLY A 102 -11.83 -4.62 -3.69
C GLY A 102 -12.17 -3.15 -3.70
N GLN A 103 -11.21 -2.36 -3.23
CA GLN A 103 -11.31 -0.91 -3.19
C GLN A 103 -10.55 -0.31 -4.38
N SER A 104 -11.28 0.19 -5.37
CA SER A 104 -10.72 0.70 -6.63
C SER A 104 -9.69 1.83 -6.44
N ILE A 105 -9.80 2.61 -5.36
CA ILE A 105 -8.82 3.66 -5.04
C ILE A 105 -7.41 3.09 -4.81
N TYR A 106 -7.30 1.86 -4.31
CA TYR A 106 -6.01 1.20 -4.12
C TYR A 106 -5.37 0.82 -5.44
N LEU A 107 -6.13 0.59 -6.52
CA LEU A 107 -5.54 0.38 -7.86
C LEU A 107 -4.80 1.64 -8.32
N LEU A 108 -5.35 2.82 -8.07
CA LEU A 108 -4.69 4.09 -8.38
C LEU A 108 -3.39 4.24 -7.56
N TRP A 109 -3.44 3.97 -6.26
CA TRP A 109 -2.25 4.07 -5.40
C TRP A 109 -1.19 3.04 -5.74
N ILE A 110 -1.58 1.80 -6.05
CA ILE A 110 -0.66 0.76 -6.55
C ILE A 110 -0.02 1.22 -7.85
N SER A 111 -0.79 1.79 -8.78
CA SER A 111 -0.26 2.29 -10.05
C SER A 111 0.78 3.39 -9.84
N ILE A 112 0.47 4.38 -8.99
CA ILE A 112 1.42 5.44 -8.62
C ILE A 112 2.68 4.85 -7.99
N HIS A 113 2.51 3.90 -7.06
CA HIS A 113 3.63 3.24 -6.38
C HIS A 113 4.51 2.46 -7.34
N LEU A 114 3.94 1.72 -8.29
CA LEU A 114 4.69 0.96 -9.30
C LEU A 114 5.40 1.87 -10.29
N VAL A 115 4.80 2.99 -10.70
CA VAL A 115 5.45 3.96 -11.59
C VAL A 115 6.67 4.60 -10.93
N ILE A 116 6.56 4.99 -9.65
CA ILE A 116 7.64 5.67 -8.93
C ILE A 116 8.69 4.65 -8.45
N SER A 117 8.24 3.56 -7.84
CA SER A 117 9.06 2.63 -7.07
C SER A 117 9.25 1.27 -7.75
N GLY A 118 8.76 1.08 -8.98
CA GLY A 118 8.78 -0.18 -9.73
C GLY A 118 10.14 -0.86 -9.80
N ARG A 119 11.22 -0.07 -9.85
CA ARG A 119 12.61 -0.56 -9.90
C ARG A 119 12.98 -1.50 -8.75
N TYR A 120 12.37 -1.35 -7.57
CA TYR A 120 12.63 -2.23 -6.43
C TYR A 120 11.96 -3.61 -6.59
N TYR A 121 10.87 -3.68 -7.37
CA TYR A 121 10.16 -4.94 -7.66
C TYR A 121 10.86 -5.75 -8.75
N PHE A 122 11.39 -5.08 -9.77
CA PHE A 122 12.22 -5.75 -10.79
C PHE A 122 13.45 -6.42 -10.17
N GLY A 123 14.05 -5.81 -9.14
CA GLY A 123 15.14 -6.42 -8.39
C GLY A 123 14.77 -7.78 -7.79
N ILE A 124 13.59 -7.87 -7.14
CA ILE A 124 13.10 -9.10 -6.50
C ILE A 124 12.92 -10.25 -7.51
N GLY A 125 12.57 -9.94 -8.75
CA GLY A 125 12.44 -10.93 -9.82
C GLY A 125 13.77 -11.50 -10.34
N THR A 126 14.92 -10.92 -9.95
CA THR A 126 16.24 -11.37 -10.40
C THR A 126 16.94 -12.22 -9.33
N LYS A 127 17.56 -13.32 -9.75
CA LYS A 127 18.29 -14.26 -8.87
C LYS A 127 19.37 -13.58 -8.01
N LYS A 128 19.98 -12.50 -8.55
CA LYS A 128 21.01 -11.69 -7.88
C LYS A 128 20.51 -11.02 -6.59
N TYR A 129 19.27 -10.53 -6.56
CA TYR A 129 18.71 -9.87 -5.38
C TYR A 129 18.61 -10.83 -4.18
N TRP A 130 18.18 -12.06 -4.42
CA TRP A 130 18.06 -13.07 -3.36
C TRP A 130 19.42 -13.53 -2.84
N GLN A 131 20.43 -13.59 -3.72
CA GLN A 131 21.81 -13.85 -3.29
C GLN A 131 22.33 -12.73 -2.40
N ASP A 132 22.25 -11.47 -2.84
CA ASP A 132 22.73 -10.32 -2.05
C ASP A 132 22.00 -10.19 -0.70
N PHE A 133 20.70 -10.54 -0.64
CA PHE A 133 19.92 -10.52 0.61
C PHE A 133 20.32 -11.63 1.60
N ILE A 134 20.68 -12.82 1.10
CA ILE A 134 21.12 -13.93 1.95
C ILE A 134 22.52 -13.65 2.50
N THR A 135 23.44 -13.16 1.67
CA THR A 135 24.84 -12.93 2.06
C THR A 135 25.01 -11.77 3.03
N GLN A 136 24.13 -10.75 2.99
CA GLN A 136 24.14 -9.65 3.97
C GLN A 136 23.77 -10.05 5.41
N LYS A 137 23.36 -11.31 5.64
CA LYS A 137 23.00 -11.81 6.96
C LYS A 137 24.22 -12.37 7.73
N ASP A 138 25.36 -12.49 7.05
CA ASP A 138 26.58 -13.13 7.57
C ASP A 138 27.70 -12.13 7.94
N GLU A 139 27.41 -10.81 7.89
CA GLU A 139 28.26 -9.72 8.43
C GLU A 139 27.54 -9.03 9.61
#